data_AF-A0A4Q2LIX1-F1
#
_entry.id   AF-A0A4Q2LIX1-F1
#
_cell.length_a   1.000
_cell.length_b   1.000
_cell.length_c   1.000
_cell.angle_alpha   90.00
_cell.angle_beta   90.00
_cell.angle_gamma   90.00
#
_symmetry.space_group_name_H-M   'P 1'
#
loop_
_entity.id
_entity.type
_entity.pdbx_description
1 polymer ?
#
loop_
_entity_poly.entity_id
_entity_poly.type
_entity_poly.pdbx_seq_one_letter_code
_entity_poly.pdbx_strand_id
1 'polypeptide(L)'
;MRKKNEFIVLMYLIIMVMFLSACTLTKDAKLEDNNDSLHALIINKIENYTKETFRFTEEIKFEKQKDQMSLFVSLVPEIGSVPIKEDIYRSVASHAFDVIKFFPEVTSFNYSILWDDREKTEVMQIILDEEAVKSFNNHYYEQVMNIKNGLDSSYQSIFSSITVTGAAEKWSNAAVN
;
A
#
# COMPACT_ATOMS: atom_id res chain seq x y z
N MET A 1 17.13 9.27 -70.37
CA MET A 1 17.29 9.79 -68.97
C MET A 1 16.09 9.53 -68.06
N ARG A 2 14.85 9.40 -68.56
CA ARG A 2 13.62 9.25 -67.75
C ARG A 2 13.53 7.94 -66.91
N LYS A 3 13.98 6.79 -67.44
CA LYS A 3 13.93 5.48 -66.76
C LYS A 3 14.81 5.36 -65.49
N LYS A 4 15.87 6.18 -65.36
CA LYS A 4 16.77 6.12 -64.19
C LYS A 4 16.12 6.72 -62.93
N ASN A 5 15.28 7.75 -63.10
CA ASN A 5 14.60 8.38 -61.97
C ASN A 5 13.45 7.52 -61.43
N GLU A 6 12.74 6.80 -62.31
CA GLU A 6 11.69 5.86 -61.90
C GLU A 6 12.25 4.67 -61.10
N PHE A 7 13.44 4.18 -61.46
CA PHE A 7 14.11 3.10 -60.72
C PHE A 7 14.57 3.54 -59.32
N ILE A 8 15.05 4.78 -59.19
CA ILE A 8 15.46 5.34 -57.89
C ILE A 8 14.25 5.51 -56.98
N VAL A 9 13.13 6.04 -57.50
CA VAL A 9 11.88 6.20 -56.73
C VAL A 9 11.32 4.85 -56.27
N LEU A 10 11.38 3.83 -57.13
CA LEU A 10 10.95 2.47 -56.77
C LEU A 10 11.83 1.87 -55.66
N MET A 11 13.14 2.09 -55.71
CA MET A 11 14.08 1.61 -54.70
C MET A 11 13.84 2.26 -53.34
N TYR A 12 13.56 3.57 -53.29
CA TYR A 12 13.21 4.28 -52.05
C TYR A 12 11.91 3.76 -51.43
N LEU A 13 10.89 3.49 -52.25
CA LEU A 13 9.62 2.92 -51.78
C LEU A 13 9.81 1.55 -51.14
N ILE A 14 10.62 0.69 -51.75
CA ILE A 14 10.90 -0.66 -51.22
C ILE A 14 11.65 -0.59 -49.88
N ILE A 15 12.63 0.32 -49.75
CA ILE A 15 13.37 0.53 -48.50
C ILE A 15 12.45 1.04 -47.39
N MET A 16 11.53 1.96 -47.70
CA MET A 16 10.56 2.48 -46.72
C MET A 16 9.60 1.39 -46.23
N VAL A 17 9.13 0.51 -47.13
CA VAL A 17 8.26 -0.62 -46.78
C VAL A 17 9.01 -1.65 -45.94
N MET A 18 10.30 -1.90 -46.18
CA MET A 18 11.11 -2.77 -45.32
C MET A 18 11.31 -2.18 -43.92
N PHE A 19 11.49 -0.87 -43.80
CA PHE A 19 11.58 -0.19 -42.50
C PHE A 19 10.27 -0.24 -41.70
N LEU A 20 9.13 -0.09 -42.37
CA LEU A 20 7.80 -0.21 -41.74
C LEU A 20 7.55 -1.64 -41.21
N SER A 21 7.94 -2.67 -41.97
CA SER A 21 7.78 -4.08 -41.56
C SER A 21 8.72 -4.50 -40.42
N ALA A 22 9.91 -3.89 -40.33
CA ALA A 22 10.84 -4.12 -39.22
C ALA A 22 10.38 -3.46 -37.91
N CYS A 23 9.60 -2.38 -37.98
CA CYS A 23 9.03 -1.73 -36.80
C CYS A 23 7.79 -2.45 -36.23
N THR A 24 7.12 -3.32 -37.00
CA THR A 24 5.94 -4.04 -36.53
C THR A 24 6.25 -5.38 -35.85
N LEU A 25 7.50 -5.88 -35.94
CA LEU A 25 7.86 -7.23 -35.46
C LEU A 25 8.46 -7.28 -34.04
N THR A 26 8.45 -6.17 -33.29
CA THR A 26 9.02 -6.11 -31.93
C THR A 26 7.99 -5.88 -30.82
N LYS A 27 6.68 -5.88 -31.13
CA LYS A 27 5.64 -5.63 -30.13
C LYS A 27 5.15 -6.84 -29.33
N ASP A 28 5.54 -8.06 -29.72
CA ASP A 28 5.07 -9.30 -29.06
C ASP A 28 6.18 -10.07 -28.32
N ALA A 29 7.25 -9.38 -27.91
CA ALA A 29 8.25 -9.97 -27.01
C ALA A 29 7.96 -9.55 -25.55
N LYS A 30 7.23 -10.42 -24.84
CA LYS A 30 7.12 -10.51 -23.36
C LYS A 30 6.71 -9.23 -22.61
N LEU A 31 5.40 -8.97 -22.52
CA LEU A 31 4.83 -8.06 -21.52
C LEU A 31 4.45 -8.76 -20.19
N GLU A 32 4.40 -10.09 -20.15
CA GLU A 32 4.03 -10.86 -18.95
C GLU A 32 5.14 -10.93 -17.88
N ASP A 33 6.41 -11.09 -18.28
CA ASP A 33 7.54 -11.33 -17.37
C ASP A 33 7.87 -10.12 -16.46
N ASN A 34 7.64 -8.90 -16.96
CA ASN A 34 7.99 -7.67 -16.23
C ASN A 34 6.96 -7.30 -15.14
N ASN A 35 5.69 -7.66 -15.31
CA ASN A 35 4.64 -7.22 -14.40
C ASN A 35 4.69 -8.03 -13.09
N ASP A 36 4.91 -9.34 -13.18
CA ASP A 36 5.06 -10.22 -12.01
C ASP A 36 6.32 -9.88 -11.21
N SER A 37 7.42 -9.54 -11.90
CA SER A 37 8.66 -9.11 -11.26
C SER A 37 8.49 -7.76 -10.52
N LEU A 38 7.76 -6.80 -11.11
CA LEU A 38 7.46 -5.52 -10.48
C LEU A 38 6.55 -5.70 -9.25
N HIS A 39 5.52 -6.53 -9.35
CA HIS A 39 4.64 -6.84 -8.23
C HIS A 39 5.39 -7.49 -7.06
N ALA A 40 6.28 -8.46 -7.33
CA ALA A 40 7.11 -9.06 -6.30
C ALA A 40 8.04 -8.03 -5.64
N LEU A 41 8.58 -7.09 -6.41
CA LEU A 41 9.41 -5.99 -5.88
C LEU A 41 8.62 -5.06 -4.96
N ILE A 42 7.40 -4.68 -5.36
CA ILE A 42 6.48 -3.85 -4.55
C ILE A 42 6.17 -4.54 -3.23
N ILE A 43 5.74 -5.80 -3.27
CA ILE A 43 5.43 -6.61 -2.09
C ILE A 43 6.63 -6.65 -1.15
N ASN A 44 7.82 -7.00 -1.66
CA ASN A 44 9.03 -7.05 -0.85
C ASN A 44 9.38 -5.68 -0.22
N LYS A 45 9.17 -4.57 -0.94
CA LYS A 45 9.41 -3.23 -0.37
C LYS A 45 8.43 -2.90 0.75
N ILE A 46 7.14 -3.18 0.57
CA ILE A 46 6.12 -2.96 1.59
C ILE A 46 6.40 -3.84 2.81
N GLU A 47 6.75 -5.12 2.60
CA GLU A 47 7.10 -6.03 3.70
C GLU A 47 8.29 -5.52 4.52
N ASN A 48 9.36 -5.09 3.84
CA ASN A 48 10.54 -4.58 4.53
C ASN A 48 10.23 -3.29 5.30
N TYR A 49 9.52 -2.35 4.68
CA TYR A 49 9.08 -1.14 5.35
C TYR A 49 8.17 -1.44 6.56
N THR A 50 7.25 -2.39 6.43
CA THR A 50 6.36 -2.82 7.53
C THR A 50 7.17 -3.36 8.70
N LYS A 51 8.16 -4.24 8.44
CA LYS A 51 9.03 -4.81 9.47
C LYS A 51 9.99 -3.79 10.11
N GLU A 52 10.39 -2.76 9.36
CA GLU A 52 11.16 -1.63 9.88
C GLU A 52 10.28 -0.72 10.75
N THR A 53 9.00 -0.58 10.41
CA THR A 53 8.04 0.26 11.14
C THR A 53 7.55 -0.42 12.42
N PHE A 54 7.25 -1.72 12.37
CA PHE A 54 6.72 -2.49 13.50
C PHE A 54 7.68 -3.58 13.92
N ARG A 55 8.31 -3.39 15.08
CA ARG A 55 9.31 -4.31 15.63
C ARG A 55 8.80 -5.74 15.79
N PHE A 56 7.55 -5.92 16.21
CA PHE A 56 6.94 -7.22 16.49
C PHE A 56 5.83 -7.56 15.49
N THR A 57 6.23 -7.64 14.22
CA THR A 57 5.33 -8.13 13.16
C THR A 57 5.32 -9.65 13.14
N GLU A 58 4.14 -10.25 13.20
CA GLU A 58 3.94 -11.69 13.15
C GLU A 58 3.72 -12.18 11.73
N GLU A 59 2.86 -11.49 10.99
CA GLU A 59 2.47 -11.90 9.65
C GLU A 59 2.19 -10.70 8.76
N ILE A 60 2.62 -10.80 7.51
CA ILE A 60 2.26 -9.85 6.44
C ILE A 60 1.74 -10.67 5.27
N LYS A 61 0.55 -10.34 4.80
CA LYS A 61 -0.09 -10.98 3.65
C LYS A 61 -0.60 -9.94 2.68
N PHE A 62 -0.62 -10.34 1.41
CA PHE A 62 -1.17 -9.54 0.32
C PHE A 62 -2.23 -10.35 -0.39
N GLU A 63 -3.39 -9.76 -0.59
CA GLU A 63 -4.39 -10.30 -1.50
C GLU A 63 -4.50 -9.39 -2.71
N LYS A 64 -4.33 -9.97 -3.90
CA LYS A 64 -4.45 -9.24 -5.17
C LYS A 64 -5.80 -9.56 -5.79
N GLN A 65 -6.58 -8.53 -6.07
CA GLN A 65 -7.80 -8.62 -6.86
C GLN A 65 -7.68 -7.68 -8.06
N LYS A 66 -7.43 -8.25 -9.25
CA LYS A 66 -7.17 -7.49 -10.48
C LYS A 66 -6.01 -6.49 -10.30
N ASP A 67 -6.32 -5.20 -10.24
CA ASP A 67 -5.38 -4.07 -10.10
C ASP A 67 -5.36 -3.50 -8.68
N GLN A 68 -6.08 -4.11 -7.75
CA GLN A 68 -6.17 -3.70 -6.37
C GLN A 68 -5.41 -4.69 -5.48
N MET A 69 -4.66 -4.14 -4.53
CA MET A 69 -3.94 -4.90 -3.52
C MET A 69 -4.46 -4.57 -2.12
N SER A 70 -4.72 -5.61 -1.34
CA SER A 70 -5.09 -5.53 0.07
C SER A 70 -3.92 -5.98 0.92
N LEU A 71 -3.50 -5.13 1.87
CA LEU A 71 -2.43 -5.43 2.81
C LEU A 71 -3.01 -5.90 4.15
N PHE A 72 -2.57 -7.05 4.62
CA PHE A 72 -2.93 -7.61 5.93
C PHE A 72 -1.67 -7.67 6.78
N VAL A 73 -1.71 -7.10 7.98
CA VAL A 73 -0.58 -7.07 8.91
C VAL A 73 -1.05 -7.52 10.29
N SER A 74 -0.45 -8.58 10.79
CA SER A 74 -0.63 -9.05 12.17
C SER A 74 0.58 -8.62 13.00
N LEU A 75 0.36 -7.94 14.12
CA LEU A 75 1.44 -7.41 14.94
C LEU A 75 1.11 -7.39 16.44
N VAL A 76 2.13 -7.52 17.27
CA VAL A 76 2.07 -7.23 18.70
C VAL A 76 2.47 -5.76 18.89
N PRO A 77 1.62 -4.90 19.49
CA PRO A 77 1.97 -3.50 19.65
C PRO A 77 3.14 -3.36 20.63
N GLU A 78 4.03 -2.40 20.38
CA GLU A 78 5.10 -2.10 21.34
C GLU A 78 4.48 -1.36 22.53
N ILE A 79 4.23 -2.13 23.59
CA ILE A 79 3.63 -1.63 24.81
C ILE A 79 4.76 -1.32 25.80
N GLY A 80 4.77 -0.11 26.34
CA GLY A 80 5.57 0.22 27.52
C GLY A 80 4.99 -0.45 28.77
N SER A 81 4.56 0.36 29.75
CA SER A 81 3.94 -0.18 30.97
C SER A 81 2.47 -0.56 30.78
N VAL A 82 1.74 0.16 29.92
CA VAL A 82 0.30 -0.04 29.66
C VAL A 82 0.02 0.22 28.19
N PRO A 83 -0.77 -0.63 27.52
CA PRO A 83 -1.19 -0.38 26.13
C PRO A 83 -2.12 0.82 26.04
N ILE A 84 -1.89 1.66 25.04
CA ILE A 84 -2.71 2.84 24.71
C ILE A 84 -3.25 2.67 23.30
N LYS A 85 -4.58 2.66 23.15
CA LYS A 85 -5.22 2.46 21.84
C LYS A 85 -4.85 3.56 20.84
N GLU A 86 -4.78 4.80 21.30
CA GLU A 86 -4.44 5.95 20.45
C GLU A 86 -3.03 5.85 19.84
N ASP A 87 -2.06 5.31 20.59
CA ASP A 87 -0.71 5.10 20.05
C ASP A 87 -0.70 4.02 18.97
N ILE A 88 -1.54 2.99 19.11
CA ILE A 88 -1.73 1.95 18.10
C ILE A 88 -2.38 2.55 16.84
N TYR A 89 -3.48 3.29 17.01
CA TYR A 89 -4.18 3.99 15.92
C TYR A 89 -3.23 4.93 15.17
N ARG A 90 -2.48 5.76 15.88
CA ARG A 90 -1.47 6.65 15.29
C ARG A 90 -0.44 5.88 14.48
N SER A 91 0.10 4.80 15.03
CA SER A 91 1.18 4.03 14.41
C SER A 91 0.72 3.36 13.12
N VAL A 92 -0.45 2.68 13.15
CA VAL A 92 -0.98 2.02 11.94
C VAL A 92 -1.51 3.01 10.91
N ALA A 93 -2.06 4.16 11.33
CA ALA A 93 -2.42 5.24 10.41
C ALA A 93 -1.19 5.83 9.71
N SER A 94 -0.11 6.08 10.46
CA SER A 94 1.14 6.60 9.89
C SER A 94 1.75 5.63 8.89
N HIS A 95 1.76 4.33 9.22
CA HIS A 95 2.21 3.30 8.30
C HIS A 95 1.35 3.24 7.02
N ALA A 96 0.02 3.21 7.15
CA ALA A 96 -0.88 3.20 5.99
C ALA A 96 -0.67 4.45 5.11
N PHE A 97 -0.47 5.63 5.72
CA PHE A 97 -0.17 6.87 5.02
C PHE A 97 1.03 6.75 4.10
N ASP A 98 2.16 6.28 4.64
CA ASP A 98 3.38 6.14 3.88
C ASP A 98 3.24 5.08 2.78
N VAL A 99 2.60 3.94 3.07
CA VAL A 99 2.35 2.91 2.06
C VAL A 99 1.49 3.44 0.91
N ILE A 100 0.35 4.07 1.19
CA ILE A 100 -0.54 4.65 0.16
C ILE A 100 0.21 5.66 -0.70
N LYS A 101 1.06 6.49 -0.08
CA LYS A 101 1.80 7.54 -0.78
C LYS A 101 2.81 6.99 -1.80
N PHE A 102 3.45 5.87 -1.50
CA PHE A 102 4.48 5.27 -2.36
C PHE A 102 3.98 4.12 -3.25
N PHE A 103 2.88 3.47 -2.85
CA PHE A 103 2.32 2.28 -3.48
C PHE A 103 0.79 2.43 -3.62
N PRO A 104 0.31 3.29 -4.54
CA PRO A 104 -1.12 3.58 -4.71
C PRO A 104 -1.96 2.39 -5.16
N GLU A 105 -1.33 1.29 -5.61
CA GLU A 105 -1.95 0.00 -5.88
C GLU A 105 -2.50 -0.68 -4.60
N VAL A 106 -2.02 -0.29 -3.41
CA VAL A 106 -2.57 -0.75 -2.14
C VAL A 106 -3.80 0.08 -1.82
N THR A 107 -4.95 -0.57 -1.88
CA THR A 107 -6.27 0.08 -1.78
C THR A 107 -7.03 -0.31 -0.53
N SER A 108 -6.53 -1.25 0.28
CA SER A 108 -7.13 -1.54 1.58
C SER A 108 -6.09 -2.09 2.55
N PHE A 109 -6.33 -1.86 3.85
CA PHE A 109 -5.47 -2.30 4.93
C PHE A 109 -6.29 -3.00 6.00
N ASN A 110 -5.76 -4.12 6.52
CA ASN A 110 -6.31 -4.85 7.65
C ASN A 110 -5.19 -5.09 8.66
N TYR A 111 -5.30 -4.48 9.83
CA TYR A 111 -4.36 -4.68 10.93
C TYR A 111 -5.02 -5.56 11.99
N SER A 112 -4.38 -6.68 12.30
CA SER A 112 -4.72 -7.55 13.42
C SER A 112 -3.74 -7.31 14.55
N ILE A 113 -4.22 -6.68 15.62
CA ILE A 113 -3.45 -6.38 16.82
C ILE A 113 -3.57 -7.57 17.77
N LEU A 114 -2.43 -8.15 18.09
CA LEU A 114 -2.31 -9.34 18.92
C LEU A 114 -1.92 -8.95 20.35
N TRP A 115 -2.50 -9.67 21.32
CA TRP A 115 -2.17 -9.53 22.72
C TRP A 115 -0.96 -10.36 23.06
N ASP A 116 0.07 -9.66 23.52
CA ASP A 116 1.36 -10.17 23.98
C ASP A 116 2.08 -11.13 23.00
N ASP A 117 3.37 -11.33 23.22
CA ASP A 117 4.19 -12.20 22.35
C ASP A 117 4.04 -13.70 22.68
N ARG A 118 3.25 -14.05 23.72
CA ARG A 118 3.12 -15.44 24.18
C ARG A 118 1.85 -16.09 23.66
N GLU A 119 0.71 -15.46 23.91
CA GLU A 119 -0.61 -15.96 23.56
C GLU A 119 -1.02 -15.53 22.16
N LYS A 120 -0.50 -14.39 21.66
CA LYS A 120 -0.74 -13.85 20.30
C LYS A 120 -2.23 -13.85 19.94
N THR A 121 -3.08 -13.61 20.93
CA THR A 121 -4.53 -13.64 20.75
C THR A 121 -4.96 -12.33 20.12
N GLU A 122 -5.72 -12.37 19.03
CA GLU A 122 -6.24 -11.15 18.42
C GLU A 122 -7.18 -10.41 19.39
N VAL A 123 -6.90 -9.14 19.62
CA VAL A 123 -7.66 -8.29 20.55
C VAL A 123 -8.18 -7.01 19.89
N MET A 124 -7.70 -6.69 18.70
CA MET A 124 -8.24 -5.58 17.92
C MET A 124 -8.01 -5.79 16.44
N GLN A 125 -9.04 -5.55 15.63
CA GLN A 125 -8.97 -5.50 14.18
C GLN A 125 -9.23 -4.06 13.73
N ILE A 126 -8.34 -3.50 12.91
CA ILE A 126 -8.45 -2.15 12.37
C ILE A 126 -8.45 -2.24 10.85
N ILE A 127 -9.47 -1.68 10.22
CA ILE A 127 -9.69 -1.77 8.78
C ILE A 127 -9.70 -0.38 8.17
N LEU A 128 -8.98 -0.25 7.05
CA LEU A 128 -9.08 0.88 6.14
C LEU A 128 -9.45 0.32 4.76
N ASP A 129 -10.72 0.40 4.39
CA ASP A 129 -11.20 -0.10 3.10
C ASP A 129 -10.89 0.86 1.93
N GLU A 130 -11.26 0.45 0.71
CA GLU A 130 -11.03 1.21 -0.52
C GLU A 130 -11.65 2.60 -0.50
N GLU A 131 -12.84 2.76 0.08
CA GLU A 131 -13.50 4.07 0.14
C GLU A 131 -12.77 5.00 1.11
N ALA A 132 -12.36 4.47 2.27
CA ALA A 132 -11.58 5.21 3.23
C ALA A 132 -10.19 5.60 2.69
N VAL A 133 -9.51 4.72 1.94
CA VAL A 133 -8.22 5.03 1.28
C VAL A 133 -8.33 6.24 0.34
N LYS A 134 -9.42 6.37 -0.42
CA LYS A 134 -9.62 7.49 -1.36
C LYS A 134 -9.64 8.87 -0.68
N SER A 135 -10.12 8.93 0.56
CA SER A 135 -10.20 10.16 1.36
C SER A 135 -9.09 10.27 2.42
N PHE A 136 -8.27 9.22 2.57
CA PHE A 136 -7.35 9.03 3.68
C PHE A 136 -6.35 10.17 3.86
N ASN A 137 -5.73 10.67 2.78
CA ASN A 137 -4.75 11.76 2.88
C ASN A 137 -5.34 13.00 3.54
N ASN A 138 -6.55 13.40 3.15
CA ASN A 138 -7.21 14.58 3.71
C ASN A 138 -7.56 14.36 5.18
N HIS A 139 -8.19 13.22 5.50
CA HIS A 139 -8.57 12.88 6.87
C HIS A 139 -7.36 12.75 7.80
N TYR A 140 -6.28 12.12 7.33
CA TYR A 140 -5.04 11.98 8.10
C TYR A 140 -4.43 13.34 8.45
N TYR A 141 -4.28 14.23 7.46
CA TYR A 141 -3.76 15.57 7.73
C TYR A 141 -4.67 16.40 8.62
N GLU A 142 -5.99 16.30 8.44
CA GLU A 142 -6.96 16.96 9.30
C GLU A 142 -6.82 16.50 10.75
N GLN A 143 -6.76 15.19 11.01
CA GLN A 143 -6.57 14.66 12.36
C GLN A 143 -5.24 15.11 12.97
N VAL A 144 -4.13 15.05 12.21
CA VAL A 144 -2.82 15.53 12.68
C VAL A 144 -2.87 17.00 13.09
N MET A 145 -3.56 17.85 12.31
CA MET A 145 -3.70 19.27 12.61
C MET A 145 -4.62 19.51 13.81
N ASN A 146 -5.73 18.79 13.91
CA ASN A 146 -6.66 18.91 15.03
C ASN A 146 -5.97 18.56 16.36
N ILE A 147 -5.25 17.44 16.41
CA ILE A 147 -4.48 17.02 17.59
C ILE A 147 -3.39 18.04 17.92
N LYS A 148 -2.63 18.53 16.92
CA LYS A 148 -1.61 19.57 17.13
C LYS A 148 -2.17 20.88 17.69
N ASN A 149 -3.40 21.22 17.32
CA ASN A 149 -4.09 22.42 17.80
C ASN A 149 -4.78 22.21 19.16
N GLY A 150 -4.63 21.02 19.77
CA GLY A 150 -5.23 20.70 21.07
C GLY A 150 -6.74 20.48 21.00
N LEU A 151 -7.29 20.18 19.83
CA LEU A 151 -8.69 19.80 19.68
C LEU A 151 -8.90 18.35 20.14
N ASP A 152 -10.07 18.06 20.68
CA ASP A 152 -10.49 16.71 21.03
C ASP A 152 -10.69 15.88 19.75
N SER A 153 -9.67 15.12 19.38
CA SER A 153 -9.52 14.42 18.11
C SER A 153 -8.73 13.14 18.31
N SER A 154 -9.03 12.12 17.50
CA SER A 154 -8.42 10.79 17.60
C SER A 154 -8.17 10.21 16.21
N TYR A 155 -7.02 9.54 16.07
CA TYR A 155 -6.67 8.74 14.89
C TYR A 155 -7.68 7.61 14.64
N GLN A 156 -8.46 7.20 15.65
CA GLN A 156 -9.54 6.22 15.50
C GLN A 156 -10.51 6.58 14.36
N SER A 157 -10.81 7.88 14.20
CA SER A 157 -11.78 8.38 13.23
C SER A 157 -11.37 8.21 11.76
N ILE A 158 -10.10 7.87 11.50
CA ILE A 158 -9.56 7.71 10.14
C ILE A 158 -9.95 6.36 9.54
N PHE A 159 -10.16 5.35 10.38
CA PHE A 159 -10.39 3.98 9.94
C PHE A 159 -11.85 3.74 9.60
N SER A 160 -12.12 2.87 8.63
CA SER A 160 -13.49 2.54 8.26
C SER A 160 -14.16 1.61 9.27
N SER A 161 -13.37 0.76 9.93
CA SER A 161 -13.87 -0.09 11.01
C SER A 161 -12.80 -0.39 12.04
N ILE A 162 -13.20 -0.44 13.30
CA ILE A 162 -12.38 -0.93 14.41
C ILE A 162 -13.23 -1.86 15.26
N THR A 163 -12.80 -3.11 15.37
CA THR A 163 -13.39 -4.10 16.27
C THR A 163 -12.42 -4.36 17.41
N VAL A 164 -12.87 -4.16 18.65
CA VAL A 164 -12.06 -4.41 19.86
C VAL A 164 -12.66 -5.60 20.59
N THR A 165 -11.82 -6.52 21.07
CA THR A 165 -12.23 -7.71 21.81
C THR A 165 -11.35 -7.94 23.04
N GLY A 166 -11.90 -8.66 24.02
CA GLY A 166 -11.13 -9.25 25.11
C GLY A 166 -10.33 -8.24 25.94
N ALA A 167 -9.01 -8.45 26.02
CA ALA A 167 -8.13 -7.65 26.87
C ALA A 167 -8.06 -6.17 26.45
N ALA A 168 -8.26 -5.88 25.15
CA ALA A 168 -8.11 -4.52 24.63
C ALA A 168 -9.23 -3.56 25.06
N GLU A 169 -10.40 -4.05 25.46
CA GLU A 169 -11.48 -3.20 25.96
C GLU A 169 -11.03 -2.32 27.13
N LYS A 170 -10.16 -2.86 27.99
CA LYS A 170 -9.66 -2.21 29.21
C LYS A 170 -8.48 -1.27 28.98
N TRP A 171 -7.91 -1.23 27.77
CA TRP A 171 -6.76 -0.38 27.48
C TRP A 171 -7.15 1.10 27.48
N SER A 172 -6.20 1.98 27.81
CA SER A 172 -6.47 3.42 27.80
C SER A 172 -6.75 3.91 26.38
N ASN A 173 -7.71 4.84 26.25
CA ASN A 173 -7.94 5.57 25.01
C ASN A 173 -7.07 6.84 24.91
N ALA A 174 -6.52 7.34 26.02
CA ALA A 174 -5.78 8.59 26.04
C ALA A 174 -4.30 8.36 25.70
N ALA A 175 -3.80 9.06 24.68
CA ALA A 175 -2.37 9.29 24.51
C ALA A 175 -1.88 10.11 25.72
N VAL A 176 -0.81 9.64 26.38
CA VAL A 176 -0.17 10.43 27.44
C VAL A 176 0.52 11.60 26.75
N ASN A 177 -0.08 12.79 26.86
CA ASN A 177 0.50 14.06 26.40
C ASN A 177 1.81 14.39 27.13
#